data_AF-A0A5Q8C953-F1
#
_entry.id   AF-A0A5Q8C953-F1
#
_cell.length_a   1.000
_cell.length_b   1.000
_cell.length_c   1.000
_cell.angle_alpha   90.00
_cell.angle_beta   90.00
_cell.angle_gamma   90.00
#
_symmetry.space_group_name_H-M   'P 1'
#
loop_
_entity.id
_entity.type
_entity.pdbx_description
1 polymer ?
#
loop_
_entity_poly.entity_id
_entity_poly.type
_entity_poly.pdbx_seq_one_letter_code
_entity_poly.pdbx_strand_id
1 'polypeptide(L)'
;MSTRPRKGQPVAFSRELAVSPPVEAISGLRFNIQTLDGGEVLVDYAHLAPRWLALAFARALRRLAGLGGRLSVRSTVATYARILPLFFAYMTETEGVPSAPELLQARHVDGFEAWLAAKGKSPIHLLTILTKVIVALREVASEGRITFSDTLRNRLAYTTLTPMPASRPRDAYSPYIARQLRDAARADIGRIFQRFREPRPVATDSDLKVLEDGVHANIDARGILLHTDRKYKALLHARRVRGLSSENFCHQLHGWHYLTSQDVIPLMVFLALETGLEIECCMTLTVDCLQNPANGTVEIAYIKRRARGAEHKTLRVRDGSPRTPGGLIRQVVAITAAARRHRPSDNLWLHYGSGGLKSRLKHPQYLVDGWTT
;
A
#
# COMPACT_ATOMS: atom_id res chain seq x y z
N MET A 1 -39.53 32.37 -25.78
CA MET A 1 -38.50 31.59 -26.50
C MET A 1 -37.72 30.79 -25.49
N SER A 2 -37.89 29.46 -25.49
CA SER A 2 -37.41 28.55 -24.44
C SER A 2 -35.91 28.24 -24.61
N THR A 3 -35.12 28.66 -23.64
CA THR A 3 -33.69 28.36 -23.46
C THR A 3 -33.51 27.01 -22.78
N ARG A 4 -33.36 25.94 -23.56
CA ARG A 4 -32.82 24.66 -23.07
C ARG A 4 -31.52 24.32 -23.80
N PRO A 5 -30.43 23.95 -23.10
CA PRO A 5 -29.21 23.51 -23.75
C PRO A 5 -29.46 22.19 -24.49
N ARG A 6 -29.01 22.10 -25.74
CA ARG A 6 -29.08 20.87 -26.56
C ARG A 6 -28.30 19.76 -25.85
N LYS A 7 -28.97 18.62 -25.61
CA LYS A 7 -28.35 17.38 -25.14
C LYS A 7 -27.28 16.96 -26.16
N GLY A 8 -26.01 16.91 -25.76
CA GLY A 8 -24.94 16.42 -26.62
C GLY A 8 -25.20 14.98 -27.07
N GLN A 9 -24.87 14.67 -28.32
CA GLN A 9 -24.92 13.31 -28.87
C GLN A 9 -23.93 12.41 -28.11
N PRO A 10 -24.34 11.21 -27.67
CA PRO A 10 -23.41 10.25 -27.08
C PRO A 10 -22.44 9.75 -28.15
N VAL A 11 -21.15 10.05 -27.98
CA VAL A 11 -20.07 9.44 -28.78
C VAL A 11 -19.81 8.04 -28.22
N ALA A 12 -20.15 7.02 -29.00
CA ALA A 12 -19.79 5.64 -28.70
C ALA A 12 -18.38 5.38 -29.25
N PHE A 13 -17.45 5.05 -28.36
CA PHE A 13 -16.16 4.52 -28.78
C PHE A 13 -16.35 3.05 -29.10
N SER A 14 -16.08 2.66 -30.35
CA SER A 14 -15.89 1.26 -30.72
C SER A 14 -14.80 0.72 -29.83
N ARG A 15 -15.15 -0.18 -28.91
CA ARG A 15 -14.18 -0.99 -28.19
C ARG A 15 -13.56 -1.88 -29.26
N GLU A 16 -12.48 -1.42 -29.89
CA GLU A 16 -11.59 -2.32 -30.61
C GLU A 16 -11.25 -3.40 -29.59
N LEU A 17 -11.84 -4.58 -29.81
CA LEU A 17 -11.59 -5.76 -29.04
C LEU A 17 -10.10 -6.03 -29.25
N ALA A 18 -9.27 -5.58 -28.31
CA ALA A 18 -7.97 -6.17 -28.12
C ALA A 18 -8.24 -7.68 -28.07
N VAL A 19 -7.84 -8.37 -29.13
CA VAL A 19 -8.03 -9.81 -29.25
C VAL A 19 -7.40 -10.40 -28.01
N SER A 20 -8.24 -10.91 -27.10
CA SER A 20 -7.75 -11.63 -25.93
C SER A 20 -6.81 -12.69 -26.47
N PRO A 21 -5.54 -12.77 -26.02
CA PRO A 21 -4.69 -13.87 -26.40
C PRO A 21 -5.45 -15.16 -26.10
N PRO A 22 -5.35 -16.19 -26.95
CA PRO A 22 -6.06 -17.44 -26.73
C PRO A 22 -5.77 -17.88 -25.30
N VAL A 23 -6.83 -18.16 -24.55
CA VAL A 23 -6.73 -18.72 -23.21
C VAL A 23 -6.05 -20.08 -23.40
N GLU A 24 -4.73 -20.12 -23.26
CA GLU A 24 -3.98 -21.37 -23.21
C GLU A 24 -4.73 -22.30 -22.26
N ALA A 25 -5.05 -23.50 -22.75
CA ALA A 25 -5.68 -24.52 -21.95
C ALA A 25 -4.84 -24.68 -20.68
N ILE A 26 -5.40 -24.30 -19.52
CA ILE A 26 -4.73 -24.50 -18.24
C ILE A 26 -4.71 -26.01 -18.00
N SER A 27 -3.66 -26.66 -18.47
CA SER A 27 -3.33 -28.06 -18.18
C SER A 27 -2.53 -28.16 -16.87
N GLY A 28 -1.85 -27.08 -16.46
CA GLY A 28 -1.09 -26.98 -15.21
C GLY A 28 -1.83 -26.28 -14.07
N LEU A 29 -1.83 -26.88 -12.87
CA LEU A 29 -2.34 -26.26 -11.63
C LEU A 29 -1.31 -25.35 -10.95
N ARG A 30 -0.13 -25.17 -11.56
CA ARG A 30 0.93 -24.29 -11.10
C ARG A 30 1.30 -23.31 -12.21
N PHE A 31 1.11 -22.02 -11.96
CA PHE A 31 1.32 -20.96 -12.95
C PHE A 31 1.49 -19.59 -12.27
N ASN A 32 2.08 -18.64 -12.99
CA ASN A 32 2.20 -17.26 -12.53
C ASN A 32 1.09 -16.39 -13.12
N ILE A 33 0.60 -15.45 -12.31
CA ILE A 33 -0.31 -14.39 -12.74
C ILE A 33 0.46 -13.06 -12.68
N GLN A 34 0.57 -12.41 -13.83
CA GLN A 34 1.02 -11.02 -13.94
C GLN A 34 -0.16 -10.10 -13.65
N THR A 35 -0.01 -9.21 -12.68
CA THR A 35 -1.05 -8.26 -12.27
C THR A 35 -0.86 -6.91 -12.94
N LEU A 36 -1.95 -6.16 -13.11
CA LEU A 36 -1.93 -4.86 -13.80
C LEU A 36 -1.06 -3.82 -13.09
N ASP A 37 -0.81 -3.97 -11.79
CA ASP A 37 0.14 -3.15 -11.02
C ASP A 37 1.62 -3.58 -11.20
N GLY A 38 1.93 -4.44 -12.18
CA GLY A 38 3.28 -4.90 -12.53
C GLY A 38 3.85 -5.94 -11.56
N GLY A 39 3.00 -6.56 -10.74
CA GLY A 39 3.40 -7.61 -9.81
C GLY A 39 3.21 -9.02 -10.37
N GLU A 40 3.89 -9.99 -9.75
CA GLU A 40 3.72 -11.40 -10.07
C GLU A 40 3.26 -12.19 -8.84
N VAL A 41 2.35 -13.15 -9.07
CA VAL A 41 1.84 -14.09 -8.07
C VAL A 41 1.94 -15.52 -8.61
N LEU A 42 2.71 -16.36 -7.92
CA LEU A 42 2.70 -17.81 -8.14
C LEU A 42 1.43 -18.41 -7.53
N VAL A 43 0.66 -19.12 -8.36
CA VAL A 43 -0.47 -19.95 -7.95
C VAL A 43 0.00 -21.40 -8.04
N ASP A 44 -0.15 -22.17 -6.95
CA ASP A 44 0.12 -23.61 -6.92
C ASP A 44 -1.05 -24.34 -6.25
N TYR A 45 -1.90 -24.94 -7.08
CA TYR A 45 -3.07 -25.72 -6.70
C TYR A 45 -2.89 -27.22 -7.01
N ALA A 46 -1.66 -27.67 -7.30
CA ALA A 46 -1.40 -29.04 -7.76
C ALA A 46 -1.79 -30.12 -6.74
N HIS A 47 -1.77 -29.77 -5.46
CA HIS A 47 -2.09 -30.65 -4.33
C HIS A 47 -3.58 -30.62 -3.93
N LEU A 48 -4.41 -29.79 -4.57
CA LEU A 48 -5.82 -29.64 -4.19
C LEU A 48 -6.69 -30.72 -4.85
N ALA A 49 -7.59 -31.33 -4.06
CA ALA A 49 -8.57 -32.31 -4.50
C ALA A 49 -9.99 -31.86 -4.10
N PRO A 50 -10.99 -31.93 -5.01
CA PRO A 50 -10.97 -32.65 -6.27
C PRO A 50 -10.36 -31.82 -7.41
N ARG A 51 -9.68 -32.50 -8.34
CA ARG A 51 -8.90 -31.87 -9.42
C ARG A 51 -9.76 -30.96 -10.32
N TRP A 52 -11.02 -31.34 -10.59
CA TRP A 52 -11.91 -30.54 -11.43
C TRP A 52 -12.16 -29.15 -10.83
N LEU A 53 -12.33 -29.06 -9.50
CA LEU A 53 -12.59 -27.80 -8.82
C LEU A 53 -11.32 -26.96 -8.71
N ALA A 54 -10.16 -27.60 -8.48
CA ALA A 54 -8.87 -26.93 -8.50
C ALA A 54 -8.61 -26.24 -9.85
N LEU A 55 -8.91 -26.94 -10.96
CA LEU A 55 -8.82 -26.39 -12.32
C LEU A 55 -9.82 -25.25 -12.54
N ALA A 56 -11.05 -25.39 -12.05
CA ALA A 56 -12.08 -24.35 -12.16
C ALA A 56 -11.67 -23.07 -11.41
N PHE A 57 -11.15 -23.19 -10.18
CA PHE A 57 -10.66 -22.06 -9.40
C PHE A 57 -9.39 -21.42 -10.00
N ALA A 58 -8.47 -22.23 -10.52
CA ALA A 58 -7.30 -21.72 -11.26
C ALA A 58 -7.72 -20.85 -12.46
N ARG A 59 -8.67 -21.34 -13.27
CA ARG A 59 -9.21 -20.61 -14.42
C ARG A 59 -9.95 -19.35 -14.00
N ALA A 60 -10.82 -19.44 -12.99
CA ALA A 60 -11.52 -18.30 -12.44
C ALA A 60 -10.56 -17.22 -11.95
N LEU A 61 -9.52 -17.58 -11.19
CA LEU A 61 -8.55 -16.62 -10.70
C LEU A 61 -7.76 -15.96 -11.84
N ARG A 62 -7.38 -16.71 -12.88
CA ARG A 62 -6.70 -16.15 -14.06
C ARG A 62 -7.59 -15.18 -14.82
N ARG A 63 -8.89 -15.46 -14.97
CA ARG A 63 -9.86 -14.54 -15.60
C ARG A 63 -10.11 -13.30 -14.75
N LEU A 64 -10.28 -13.48 -13.45
CA LEU A 64 -10.48 -12.38 -12.51
C LEU A 64 -9.29 -11.41 -12.47
N ALA A 65 -8.07 -11.91 -12.66
CA ALA A 65 -6.85 -11.12 -12.70
C ALA A 65 -6.39 -10.70 -14.11
N GLY A 66 -7.03 -11.22 -15.16
CA GLY A 66 -6.71 -10.92 -16.55
C GLY A 66 -7.18 -9.54 -17.00
N LEU A 67 -6.92 -9.19 -18.26
CA LEU A 67 -7.34 -7.92 -18.86
C LEU A 67 -8.87 -7.77 -18.80
N GLY A 68 -9.35 -6.65 -18.26
CA GLY A 68 -10.77 -6.40 -18.01
C GLY A 68 -11.36 -7.13 -16.78
N GLY A 69 -10.54 -7.92 -16.08
CA GLY A 69 -10.88 -8.57 -14.82
C GLY A 69 -10.96 -7.58 -13.65
N ARG A 70 -11.52 -8.05 -12.54
CA ARG A 70 -11.79 -7.22 -11.34
C ARG A 70 -10.58 -7.11 -10.40
N LEU A 71 -9.54 -7.93 -10.59
CA LEU A 71 -8.38 -8.00 -9.72
C LEU A 71 -7.16 -7.39 -10.40
N SER A 72 -6.87 -6.12 -10.13
CA SER A 72 -5.74 -5.40 -10.73
C SER A 72 -4.45 -5.42 -9.92
N VAL A 73 -4.53 -5.74 -8.62
CA VAL A 73 -3.43 -5.55 -7.65
C VAL A 73 -2.87 -6.89 -7.16
N ARG A 74 -1.53 -7.04 -7.17
CA ARG A 74 -0.80 -8.23 -6.71
C ARG A 74 -1.27 -8.75 -5.35
N SER A 75 -1.40 -7.87 -4.36
CA SER A 75 -1.81 -8.25 -3.01
C SER A 75 -3.19 -8.89 -2.96
N THR A 76 -4.11 -8.43 -3.81
CA THR A 76 -5.47 -8.98 -3.89
C THR A 76 -5.45 -10.35 -4.55
N VAL A 77 -4.73 -10.51 -5.66
CA VAL A 77 -4.56 -11.80 -6.34
C VAL A 77 -3.89 -12.83 -5.41
N ALA A 78 -2.81 -12.45 -4.72
CA ALA A 78 -2.15 -13.30 -3.73
C ALA A 78 -3.08 -13.69 -2.57
N THR A 79 -4.01 -12.82 -2.20
CA THR A 79 -5.01 -13.12 -1.17
C THR A 79 -6.03 -14.15 -1.65
N TYR A 80 -6.51 -14.06 -2.90
CA TYR A 80 -7.34 -15.12 -3.50
C TYR A 80 -6.56 -16.43 -3.57
N ALA A 81 -5.31 -16.39 -4.06
CA ALA A 81 -4.45 -17.56 -4.19
C ALA A 81 -4.33 -18.33 -2.87
N ARG A 82 -4.20 -17.62 -1.74
CA ARG A 82 -4.12 -18.19 -0.38
C ARG A 82 -5.46 -18.64 0.20
N ILE A 83 -6.55 -17.96 -0.12
CA ILE A 83 -7.87 -18.20 0.51
C ILE A 83 -8.63 -19.34 -0.16
N LEU A 84 -8.61 -19.44 -1.49
CA LEU A 84 -9.36 -20.47 -2.20
C LEU A 84 -9.04 -21.91 -1.71
N PRO A 85 -7.78 -22.28 -1.38
CA PRO A 85 -7.46 -23.57 -0.74
C PRO A 85 -8.21 -23.87 0.56
N LEU A 86 -8.64 -22.86 1.33
CA LEU A 86 -9.39 -23.08 2.57
C LEU A 86 -10.74 -23.78 2.33
N PHE A 87 -11.36 -23.56 1.17
CA PHE A 87 -12.61 -24.23 0.80
C PHE A 87 -12.40 -25.74 0.60
N PHE A 88 -11.25 -26.12 0.03
CA PHE A 88 -10.87 -27.53 -0.12
C PHE A 88 -10.58 -28.16 1.25
N ALA A 89 -9.83 -27.47 2.11
CA ALA A 89 -9.55 -27.94 3.46
C ALA A 89 -10.83 -28.21 4.25
N TYR A 90 -11.83 -27.32 4.15
CA TYR A 90 -13.16 -27.55 4.74
C TYR A 90 -13.84 -28.82 4.22
N MET A 91 -13.89 -29.01 2.90
CA MET A 91 -14.57 -30.18 2.33
C MET A 91 -13.86 -31.47 2.69
N THR A 92 -12.53 -31.46 2.75
CA THR A 92 -11.73 -32.60 3.22
C THR A 92 -11.99 -32.92 4.69
N GLU A 93 -11.98 -31.91 5.57
CA GLU A 93 -12.21 -32.09 7.01
C GLU A 93 -13.63 -32.56 7.33
N THR A 94 -14.61 -32.17 6.52
CA THR A 94 -16.03 -32.54 6.71
C THR A 94 -16.46 -33.76 5.89
N GLU A 95 -15.53 -34.41 5.18
CA GLU A 95 -15.78 -35.53 4.27
C GLU A 95 -16.88 -35.23 3.22
N GLY A 96 -17.14 -33.94 2.96
CA GLY A 96 -18.20 -33.44 2.08
C GLY A 96 -17.71 -33.13 0.67
N VAL A 97 -16.68 -33.83 0.19
CA VAL A 97 -16.04 -33.53 -1.10
C VAL A 97 -16.93 -33.99 -2.27
N PRO A 98 -17.42 -33.09 -3.14
CA PRO A 98 -18.22 -33.48 -4.29
C PRO A 98 -17.35 -34.18 -5.35
N SER A 99 -17.72 -35.41 -5.72
CA SER A 99 -17.01 -36.19 -6.74
C SER A 99 -17.13 -35.61 -8.14
N ALA A 100 -18.18 -34.82 -8.41
CA ALA A 100 -18.44 -34.18 -9.71
C ALA A 100 -19.01 -32.76 -9.54
N PRO A 101 -18.88 -31.89 -10.57
CA PRO A 101 -19.35 -30.51 -10.50
C PRO A 101 -20.85 -30.35 -10.19
N GLU A 102 -21.69 -31.25 -10.69
CA GLU A 102 -23.15 -31.23 -10.53
C GLU A 102 -23.58 -31.50 -9.08
N LEU A 103 -22.70 -32.17 -8.31
CA LEU A 103 -22.93 -32.49 -6.91
C LEU A 103 -22.52 -31.35 -5.98
N LEU A 104 -21.89 -30.29 -6.48
CA LEU A 104 -21.67 -29.08 -5.69
C LEU A 104 -23.00 -28.36 -5.48
N GLN A 105 -23.44 -28.33 -4.22
CA GLN A 105 -24.71 -27.75 -3.77
C GLN A 105 -24.53 -26.55 -2.84
N ALA A 106 -25.61 -25.78 -2.63
CA ALA A 106 -25.66 -24.64 -1.70
C ALA A 106 -25.17 -24.98 -0.29
N ARG A 107 -25.49 -26.18 0.22
CA ARG A 107 -25.05 -26.66 1.53
C ARG A 107 -23.53 -26.68 1.75
N HIS A 108 -22.72 -26.80 0.68
CA HIS A 108 -21.26 -26.73 0.82
C HIS A 108 -20.78 -25.28 1.05
N VAL A 109 -21.49 -24.30 0.49
CA VAL A 109 -21.20 -22.87 0.73
C VAL A 109 -21.62 -22.49 2.15
N ASP A 110 -22.81 -22.92 2.58
CA ASP A 110 -23.33 -22.66 3.93
C ASP A 110 -22.53 -23.40 5.01
N GLY A 111 -22.16 -24.65 4.74
CA GLY A 111 -21.28 -25.42 5.62
C GLY A 111 -19.89 -24.82 5.74
N PHE A 112 -19.35 -24.21 4.66
CA PHE A 112 -18.08 -23.50 4.74
C PHE A 112 -18.17 -22.23 5.60
N GLU A 113 -19.27 -21.48 5.49
CA GLU A 113 -19.55 -20.35 6.38
C GLU A 113 -19.59 -20.80 7.85
N ALA A 114 -20.32 -21.87 8.15
CA ALA A 114 -20.37 -22.43 9.50
C ALA A 114 -19.01 -22.94 10.00
N TRP A 115 -18.23 -23.59 9.13
CA TRP A 115 -16.88 -24.08 9.45
C TRP A 115 -15.91 -22.94 9.79
N LEU A 116 -15.96 -21.83 9.05
CA LEU A 116 -15.16 -20.64 9.37
C LEU A 116 -15.52 -20.04 10.73
N ALA A 117 -16.81 -20.02 11.08
CA ALA A 117 -17.27 -19.55 12.38
C ALA A 117 -16.77 -20.48 13.50
N ALA A 118 -16.85 -21.80 13.30
CA ALA A 118 -16.35 -22.80 14.25
C ALA A 118 -14.82 -22.71 14.46
N LYS A 119 -14.05 -22.32 13.44
CA LYS A 119 -12.61 -22.02 13.55
C LYS A 119 -12.30 -20.65 14.19
N GLY A 120 -13.30 -19.99 14.79
CA GLY A 120 -13.14 -18.74 15.54
C GLY A 120 -12.88 -17.50 14.68
N LYS A 121 -13.24 -17.51 13.39
CA LYS A 121 -13.10 -16.30 12.55
C LYS A 121 -14.13 -15.25 12.96
N SER A 122 -13.68 -14.00 13.14
CA SER A 122 -14.61 -12.89 13.38
C SER A 122 -15.55 -12.72 12.17
N PRO A 123 -16.78 -12.19 12.37
CA PRO A 123 -17.76 -12.07 11.29
C PRO A 123 -17.24 -11.35 10.03
N ILE A 124 -16.46 -10.28 10.21
CA ILE A 124 -15.87 -9.52 9.10
C ILE A 124 -14.79 -10.34 8.36
N HIS A 125 -13.95 -11.05 9.10
CA HIS A 125 -12.89 -11.85 8.50
C HIS A 125 -13.47 -13.04 7.73
N LEU A 126 -14.47 -13.70 8.32
CA LEU A 126 -15.24 -14.77 7.69
C LEU A 126 -15.84 -14.30 6.36
N LEU A 127 -16.54 -13.17 6.35
CA LEU A 127 -17.15 -12.63 5.12
C LEU A 127 -16.11 -12.33 4.05
N THR A 128 -14.94 -11.83 4.46
CA THR A 128 -13.82 -11.52 3.57
C THR A 128 -13.28 -12.78 2.88
N ILE A 129 -13.26 -13.92 3.59
CA ILE A 129 -12.90 -15.24 3.05
C ILE A 129 -14.02 -15.75 2.14
N LEU A 130 -15.25 -15.81 2.64
CA LEU A 130 -16.42 -16.35 1.96
C LEU A 130 -16.70 -15.66 0.62
N THR A 131 -16.58 -14.33 0.59
CA THR A 131 -16.74 -13.52 -0.64
C THR A 131 -15.82 -14.00 -1.76
N LYS A 132 -14.58 -14.43 -1.46
CA LYS A 132 -13.62 -14.84 -2.50
C LYS A 132 -13.99 -16.17 -3.12
N VAL A 133 -14.46 -17.11 -2.29
CA VAL A 133 -14.98 -18.40 -2.76
C VAL A 133 -16.22 -18.18 -3.61
N ILE A 134 -17.17 -17.35 -3.16
CA ILE A 134 -18.39 -17.03 -3.91
C ILE A 134 -18.06 -16.34 -5.23
N VAL A 135 -17.15 -15.35 -5.24
CA VAL A 135 -16.74 -14.67 -6.48
C VAL A 135 -16.06 -15.64 -7.45
N ALA A 136 -15.20 -16.54 -6.96
CA ALA A 136 -14.59 -17.56 -7.80
C ALA A 136 -15.64 -18.52 -8.38
N LEU A 137 -16.59 -18.99 -7.58
CA LEU A 137 -17.69 -19.84 -8.06
C LEU A 137 -18.60 -19.11 -9.06
N ARG A 138 -18.91 -17.83 -8.85
CA ARG A 138 -19.63 -17.01 -9.84
C ARG A 138 -18.87 -16.91 -11.16
N GLU A 139 -17.55 -16.72 -11.10
CA GLU A 139 -16.71 -16.68 -12.28
C GLU A 139 -16.70 -18.02 -13.02
N VAL A 140 -16.61 -19.14 -12.29
CA VAL A 140 -16.75 -20.49 -12.85
C VAL A 140 -18.09 -20.66 -13.55
N ALA A 141 -19.19 -20.26 -12.92
CA ALA A 141 -20.53 -20.33 -13.51
C ALA A 141 -20.63 -19.48 -14.79
N SER A 142 -20.00 -18.29 -14.81
CA SER A 142 -19.98 -17.42 -15.99
C SER A 142 -19.12 -17.96 -17.15
N GLU A 143 -18.21 -18.90 -16.89
CA GLU A 143 -17.37 -19.53 -17.91
C GLU A 143 -18.18 -20.43 -18.85
N GLY A 144 -19.32 -20.94 -18.40
CA GLY A 144 -20.17 -21.85 -19.16
C GLY A 144 -19.62 -23.27 -19.34
N ARG A 145 -18.45 -23.59 -18.78
CA ARG A 145 -17.85 -24.94 -18.82
C ARG A 145 -18.38 -25.89 -17.76
N ILE A 146 -18.90 -25.34 -16.66
CA ILE A 146 -19.48 -26.10 -15.54
C ILE A 146 -20.88 -25.54 -15.29
N THR A 147 -21.86 -26.42 -15.25
CA THR A 147 -23.25 -26.06 -14.98
C THR A 147 -23.61 -26.38 -13.55
N PHE A 148 -23.77 -25.33 -12.73
CA PHE A 148 -24.29 -25.49 -11.37
C PHE A 148 -25.81 -25.67 -11.35
N SER A 149 -26.36 -26.22 -10.26
CA SER A 149 -27.80 -26.25 -10.04
C SER A 149 -28.36 -24.83 -9.83
N ASP A 150 -29.66 -24.63 -10.12
CA ASP A 150 -30.34 -23.35 -9.85
C ASP A 150 -30.28 -22.97 -8.38
N THR A 151 -30.42 -23.95 -7.48
CA THR A 151 -30.29 -23.75 -6.04
C THR A 151 -28.93 -23.17 -5.66
N LEU A 152 -27.84 -23.70 -6.23
CA LEU A 152 -26.49 -23.16 -5.99
C LEU A 152 -26.34 -21.78 -6.64
N ARG A 153 -26.81 -21.56 -7.88
CA ARG A 153 -26.77 -20.23 -8.52
C ARG A 153 -27.46 -19.16 -7.68
N ASN A 154 -28.66 -19.47 -7.17
CA ASN A 154 -29.42 -18.57 -6.30
C ASN A 154 -28.66 -18.28 -5.00
N ARG A 155 -28.07 -19.31 -4.37
CA ARG A 155 -27.26 -19.12 -3.15
C ARG A 155 -26.03 -18.27 -3.40
N LEU A 156 -25.42 -18.41 -4.58
CA LEU A 156 -24.27 -17.61 -4.98
C LEU A 156 -24.68 -16.16 -5.23
N ALA A 157 -25.94 -15.75 -5.34
CA ALA A 157 -26.33 -14.36 -5.60
C ALA A 157 -26.03 -13.38 -4.44
N TYR A 158 -25.91 -13.89 -3.22
CA TYR A 158 -25.56 -13.12 -2.01
C TYR A 158 -24.38 -13.77 -1.27
N THR A 159 -23.74 -13.04 -0.35
CA THR A 159 -22.53 -13.54 0.33
C THR A 159 -22.84 -14.44 1.51
N THR A 160 -23.68 -14.00 2.44
CA THR A 160 -23.96 -14.67 3.72
C THR A 160 -25.46 -14.78 3.94
N LEU A 161 -25.89 -15.84 4.62
CA LEU A 161 -27.25 -15.97 5.15
C LEU A 161 -27.44 -15.27 6.51
N THR A 162 -26.33 -14.97 7.18
CA THR A 162 -26.33 -14.40 8.53
C THR A 162 -26.53 -12.89 8.47
N PRO A 163 -27.40 -12.31 9.29
CA PRO A 163 -27.50 -10.85 9.44
C PRO A 163 -26.15 -10.25 9.80
N MET A 164 -25.71 -9.27 9.03
CA MET A 164 -24.47 -8.57 9.34
C MET A 164 -24.70 -7.56 10.48
N PRO A 165 -23.85 -7.55 11.53
CA PRO A 165 -23.86 -6.46 12.47
C PRO A 165 -23.55 -5.16 11.73
N ALA A 166 -24.20 -4.06 12.14
CA ALA A 166 -23.92 -2.75 11.58
C ALA A 166 -22.43 -2.44 11.66
N SER A 167 -21.87 -1.93 10.56
CA SER A 167 -20.51 -1.40 10.59
C SER A 167 -20.46 -0.31 11.65
N ARG A 168 -19.42 -0.34 12.50
CA ARG A 168 -19.07 0.76 13.39
C ARG A 168 -17.80 1.39 12.83
N PRO A 169 -17.90 2.30 11.85
CA PRO A 169 -16.74 3.04 11.38
C PRO A 169 -16.05 3.72 12.56
N ARG A 170 -14.74 3.89 12.47
CA ARG A 170 -14.05 4.74 13.44
C ARG A 170 -14.56 6.17 13.25
N ASP A 171 -14.93 6.81 14.34
CA ASP A 171 -15.27 8.23 14.31
C ASP A 171 -14.06 9.02 13.82
N ALA A 172 -14.34 10.09 13.06
CA ALA A 172 -13.32 11.06 12.75
C ALA A 172 -12.79 11.68 14.05
N TYR A 173 -11.52 12.08 14.07
CA TYR A 173 -10.99 12.84 15.19
C TYR A 173 -11.83 14.09 15.44
N SER A 174 -12.07 14.40 16.71
CA SER A 174 -12.77 15.64 17.06
C SER A 174 -11.97 16.85 16.56
N PRO A 175 -12.63 18.00 16.31
CA PRO A 175 -11.94 19.23 15.90
C PRO A 175 -10.79 19.63 16.85
N TYR A 176 -10.94 19.32 18.15
CA TYR A 176 -9.91 19.53 19.16
C TYR A 176 -8.66 18.69 18.90
N ILE A 177 -8.82 17.37 18.70
CA ILE A 177 -7.69 16.48 18.42
C ILE A 177 -7.04 16.83 17.08
N ALA A 178 -7.84 17.13 16.06
CA ALA A 178 -7.32 17.55 14.75
C ALA A 178 -6.51 18.86 14.85
N ARG A 179 -6.88 19.77 15.75
CA ARG A 179 -6.10 20.99 16.02
C ARG A 179 -4.77 20.68 16.71
N GLN A 180 -4.77 19.85 17.75
CA GLN A 180 -3.55 19.44 18.45
C GLN A 180 -2.54 18.77 17.51
N LEU A 181 -3.01 17.83 16.68
CA LEU A 181 -2.17 17.15 15.69
C LEU A 181 -1.56 18.14 14.68
N ARG A 182 -2.35 19.12 14.24
CA ARG A 182 -1.89 20.16 13.31
C ARG A 182 -0.82 21.06 13.94
N ASP A 183 -1.02 21.45 15.20
CA ASP A 183 -0.08 22.33 15.90
C ASP A 183 1.23 21.60 16.22
N ALA A 184 1.16 20.34 16.66
CA ALA A 184 2.33 19.47 16.85
C ALA A 184 3.10 19.26 15.54
N ALA A 185 2.41 18.88 14.46
CA ALA A 185 3.03 18.68 13.16
C ALA A 185 3.70 19.97 12.64
N ARG A 186 3.08 21.14 12.81
CA ARG A 186 3.69 22.42 12.43
C ARG A 186 4.97 22.71 13.21
N ALA A 187 4.98 22.44 14.52
CA ALA A 187 6.17 22.63 15.34
C ALA A 187 7.31 21.70 14.90
N ASP A 188 7.01 20.43 14.65
CA ASP A 188 7.99 19.45 14.14
C ASP A 188 8.52 19.85 12.76
N ILE A 189 7.65 20.23 11.82
CA ILE A 189 8.04 20.66 10.48
C ILE A 189 8.99 21.87 10.55
N GLY A 190 8.72 22.81 11.46
CA GLY A 190 9.62 23.93 11.76
C GLY A 190 11.02 23.45 12.15
N ARG A 191 11.10 22.55 13.14
CA ARG A 191 12.37 21.95 13.60
C ARG A 191 13.09 21.17 12.51
N ILE A 192 12.37 20.37 11.72
CA ILE A 192 12.93 19.59 10.62
C ILE A 192 13.57 20.52 9.60
N PHE A 193 12.86 21.53 9.11
CA PHE A 193 13.40 22.43 8.10
C PHE A 193 14.48 23.36 8.63
N GLN A 194 14.43 23.74 9.91
CA GLN A 194 15.51 24.45 10.57
C GLN A 194 16.80 23.61 10.61
N ARG A 195 16.71 22.31 10.91
CA ARG A 195 17.86 21.39 10.91
C ARG A 195 18.61 21.35 9.59
N PHE A 196 17.92 21.49 8.45
CA PHE A 196 18.56 21.52 7.13
C PHE A 196 19.11 22.90 6.72
N ARG A 197 18.75 23.97 7.44
CA ARG A 197 19.25 25.33 7.21
C ARG A 197 20.43 25.66 8.11
N GLU A 198 20.46 25.11 9.32
CA GLU A 198 21.52 25.35 10.28
C GLU A 198 22.82 24.64 9.89
N PRO A 199 23.98 25.25 10.15
CA PRO A 199 25.24 24.56 10.02
C PRO A 199 25.28 23.40 11.02
N ARG A 200 25.91 22.29 10.60
CA ARG A 200 26.11 21.14 11.48
C ARG A 200 26.83 21.59 12.77
N PRO A 201 26.43 21.10 13.95
CA PRO A 201 27.15 21.34 15.19
C PRO A 201 28.59 20.86 15.04
N VAL A 202 29.53 21.68 15.45
CA VAL A 202 30.96 21.36 15.38
C VAL A 202 31.39 20.85 16.75
N ALA A 203 32.03 19.68 16.79
CA ALA A 203 32.62 19.18 18.03
C ALA A 203 33.65 20.18 18.57
N THR A 204 33.59 20.49 19.87
CA THR A 204 34.52 21.41 20.54
C THR A 204 35.95 20.87 20.56
N ASP A 205 36.08 19.54 20.63
CA ASP A 205 37.35 18.82 20.56
C ASP A 205 37.80 18.70 19.09
N SER A 206 39.01 19.19 18.81
CA SER A 206 39.56 19.24 17.45
C SER A 206 39.75 17.86 16.82
N ASP A 207 40.09 16.84 17.60
CA ASP A 207 40.30 15.48 17.09
C ASP A 207 38.97 14.82 16.76
N LEU A 208 37.97 15.00 17.63
CA LEU A 208 36.61 14.53 17.34
C LEU A 208 36.03 15.22 16.10
N LYS A 209 36.29 16.51 15.94
CA LYS A 209 35.85 17.27 14.77
C LYS A 209 36.41 16.68 13.48
N VAL A 210 37.70 16.40 13.40
CA VAL A 210 38.33 15.81 12.21
C VAL A 210 37.72 14.44 11.89
N LEU A 211 37.50 13.61 12.90
CA LEU A 211 36.88 12.29 12.72
C LEU A 211 35.42 12.38 12.26
N GLU A 212 34.64 13.30 12.85
CA GLU A 212 33.24 13.54 12.52
C GLU A 212 33.08 14.11 11.11
N ASP A 213 33.90 15.09 10.72
CA ASP A 213 33.92 15.62 9.36
C ASP A 213 34.32 14.54 8.34
N GLY A 214 35.28 13.67 8.69
CA GLY A 214 35.66 12.52 7.87
C GLY A 214 34.52 11.52 7.67
N VAL A 215 33.65 11.36 8.67
CA VAL A 215 32.45 10.51 8.60
C VAL A 215 31.35 11.18 7.77
N HIS A 216 31.11 12.49 7.96
CA HIS A 216 30.13 13.22 7.16
C HIS A 216 30.50 13.25 5.67
N ALA A 217 31.77 13.50 5.33
CA ALA A 217 32.24 13.42 3.95
C ALA A 217 32.03 12.01 3.35
N ASN A 218 32.06 10.97 4.18
CA ASN A 218 31.79 9.61 3.74
C ASN A 218 30.29 9.36 3.51
N ILE A 219 29.42 9.96 4.33
CA ILE A 219 27.97 9.96 4.09
C ILE A 219 27.65 10.70 2.80
N ASP A 220 28.25 11.86 2.55
CA ASP A 220 28.07 12.64 1.32
C ASP A 220 28.51 11.86 0.08
N ALA A 221 29.59 11.10 0.19
CA ALA A 221 30.13 10.31 -0.92
C ALA A 221 29.33 9.01 -1.18
N ARG A 222 28.94 8.29 -0.13
CA ARG A 222 28.41 6.91 -0.23
C ARG A 222 26.94 6.77 0.10
N GLY A 223 26.32 7.79 0.68
CA GLY A 223 24.92 7.80 1.08
C GLY A 223 24.62 7.13 2.42
N ILE A 224 25.36 6.09 2.79
CA ILE A 224 25.14 5.31 4.02
C ILE A 224 26.46 4.94 4.70
N LEU A 225 26.44 4.85 6.03
CA LEU A 225 27.51 4.22 6.80
C LEU A 225 27.22 2.75 7.05
N LEU A 226 28.16 1.89 6.68
CA LEU A 226 28.14 0.49 7.10
C LEU A 226 28.71 0.37 8.52
N HIS A 227 28.21 -0.60 9.29
CA HIS A 227 28.75 -0.89 10.63
C HIS A 227 30.24 -1.28 10.62
N THR A 228 30.76 -1.71 9.47
CA THR A 228 32.17 -2.04 9.24
C THR A 228 33.05 -0.86 8.87
N ASP A 229 32.47 0.34 8.67
CA ASP A 229 33.21 1.50 8.20
C ASP A 229 34.31 1.92 9.19
N ARG A 230 35.55 1.98 8.71
CA ARG A 230 36.73 2.26 9.54
C ARG A 230 36.68 3.66 10.16
N LYS A 231 36.20 4.66 9.42
CA LYS A 231 36.09 6.05 9.91
C LYS A 231 35.04 6.14 11.00
N TYR A 232 33.90 5.46 10.79
CA TYR A 232 32.85 5.40 11.81
C TYR A 232 33.31 4.66 13.08
N LYS A 233 34.02 3.53 12.95
CA LYS A 233 34.61 2.81 14.09
C LYS A 233 35.63 3.65 14.85
N ALA A 234 36.49 4.39 14.15
CA ALA A 234 37.46 5.29 14.77
C ALA A 234 36.75 6.40 15.58
N LEU A 235 35.71 7.01 15.02
CA LEU A 235 34.90 8.01 15.72
C LEU A 235 34.20 7.43 16.96
N LEU A 236 33.59 6.24 16.85
CA LEU A 236 32.96 5.58 18.00
C LEU A 236 33.97 5.24 19.11
N HIS A 237 35.17 4.80 18.75
CA HIS A 237 36.24 4.55 19.71
C HIS A 237 36.67 5.83 20.42
N ALA A 238 36.92 6.91 19.67
CA ALA A 238 37.33 8.21 20.21
C ALA A 238 36.27 8.81 21.15
N ARG A 239 34.98 8.65 20.82
CA ARG A 239 33.85 9.03 21.69
C ARG A 239 33.81 8.20 22.98
N ARG A 240 33.98 6.87 22.87
CA ARG A 240 33.98 5.97 24.03
C ARG A 240 35.10 6.30 25.02
N VAL A 241 36.32 6.57 24.53
CA VAL A 241 37.46 6.96 25.37
C VAL A 241 37.18 8.25 26.16
N ARG A 242 36.34 9.14 25.62
CA ARG A 242 35.90 10.38 26.26
C ARG A 242 34.61 10.23 27.09
N GLY A 243 34.13 9.01 27.30
CA GLY A 243 32.89 8.75 28.05
C GLY A 243 31.61 9.25 27.37
N LEU A 244 31.65 9.56 26.07
CA LEU A 244 30.49 10.08 25.33
C LEU A 244 29.57 8.93 24.88
N SER A 245 28.27 9.09 25.13
CA SER A 245 27.27 8.14 24.63
C SER A 245 27.29 8.08 23.10
N SER A 246 27.09 6.88 22.56
CA SER A 246 26.95 6.64 21.12
C SER A 246 25.59 6.01 20.78
N GLU A 247 24.65 6.06 21.72
CA GLU A 247 23.29 5.61 21.49
C GLU A 247 22.64 6.42 20.36
N ASN A 248 22.06 5.73 19.37
CA ASN A 248 21.46 6.32 18.16
C ASN A 248 22.39 7.23 17.35
N PHE A 249 23.70 7.22 17.61
CA PHE A 249 24.62 8.20 17.02
C PHE A 249 24.74 8.08 15.49
N CYS A 250 24.72 6.85 14.95
CA CYS A 250 24.61 6.63 13.50
C CYS A 250 23.37 7.31 12.91
N HIS A 251 22.24 7.22 13.60
CA HIS A 251 20.99 7.83 13.16
C HIS A 251 21.08 9.35 13.18
N GLN A 252 21.67 9.93 14.23
CA GLN A 252 21.91 11.37 14.35
C GLN A 252 22.81 11.90 13.23
N LEU A 253 23.92 11.20 12.92
CA LEU A 253 24.82 11.57 11.84
C LEU A 253 24.10 11.63 10.48
N HIS A 254 23.24 10.66 10.17
CA HIS A 254 22.45 10.67 8.95
C HIS A 254 21.31 11.68 8.98
N GLY A 255 20.77 12.03 10.16
CA GLY A 255 19.71 13.03 10.33
C GLY A 255 20.12 14.44 9.86
N TRP A 256 21.42 14.75 9.85
CA TRP A 256 21.97 15.97 9.27
C TRP A 256 21.98 16.00 7.74
N HIS A 257 21.91 14.82 7.11
CA HIS A 257 22.00 14.67 5.66
C HIS A 257 20.65 14.39 5.03
N TYR A 258 19.79 13.65 5.73
CA TYR A 258 18.56 13.08 5.21
C TYR A 258 17.41 13.24 6.20
N LEU A 259 16.18 13.20 5.67
CA LEU A 259 15.02 12.94 6.51
C LEU A 259 15.22 11.60 7.22
N THR A 260 14.86 11.53 8.49
CA THR A 260 14.77 10.31 9.27
C THR A 260 13.39 9.71 9.13
N SER A 261 13.21 8.44 9.53
CA SER A 261 11.90 7.81 9.60
C SER A 261 10.91 8.56 10.50
N GLN A 262 11.39 9.25 11.54
CA GLN A 262 10.56 10.04 12.45
C GLN A 262 10.09 11.34 11.80
N ASP A 263 10.92 12.00 10.98
CA ASP A 263 10.57 13.26 10.33
C ASP A 263 9.42 13.12 9.33
N VAL A 264 9.25 11.93 8.73
CA VAL A 264 8.21 11.69 7.71
C VAL A 264 6.79 11.77 8.30
N ILE A 265 6.61 11.38 9.56
CA ILE A 265 5.30 11.30 10.21
C ILE A 265 4.61 12.66 10.32
N PRO A 266 5.21 13.70 10.95
CA PRO A 266 4.57 15.01 11.04
C PRO A 266 4.33 15.63 9.65
N LEU A 267 5.23 15.40 8.68
CA LEU A 267 5.04 15.84 7.29
C LEU A 267 3.78 15.23 6.66
N MET A 268 3.59 13.92 6.84
CA MET A 268 2.43 13.20 6.31
C MET A 268 1.13 13.55 7.02
N VAL A 269 1.15 13.63 8.35
CA VAL A 269 -0.03 13.99 9.15
C VAL A 269 -0.51 15.40 8.78
N PHE A 270 0.43 16.35 8.67
CA PHE A 270 0.10 17.69 8.21
C PHE A 270 -0.52 17.69 6.82
N LEU A 271 0.09 16.97 5.87
CA LEU A 271 -0.42 16.90 4.50
C LEU A 271 -1.83 16.31 4.45
N ALA A 272 -2.08 15.21 5.17
CA ALA A 272 -3.40 14.59 5.25
C ALA A 272 -4.45 15.53 5.87
N LEU A 273 -4.11 16.23 6.95
CA LEU A 273 -5.02 17.15 7.65
C LEU A 273 -5.34 18.42 6.84
N GLU A 274 -4.40 18.96 6.08
CA GLU A 274 -4.61 20.18 5.28
C GLU A 274 -5.27 19.91 3.93
N THR A 275 -5.22 18.68 3.42
CA THR A 275 -5.75 18.33 2.10
C THR A 275 -6.98 17.42 2.15
N GLY A 276 -7.19 16.71 3.26
CA GLY A 276 -8.20 15.64 3.35
C GLY A 276 -7.85 14.40 2.53
N LEU A 277 -6.63 14.31 1.98
CA LEU A 277 -6.15 13.12 1.28
C LEU A 277 -6.11 11.93 2.23
N GLU A 278 -6.53 10.77 1.74
CA GLU A 278 -6.37 9.54 2.49
C GLU A 278 -4.88 9.24 2.73
N ILE A 279 -4.54 8.72 3.91
CA ILE A 279 -3.13 8.52 4.27
C ILE A 279 -2.41 7.57 3.29
N GLU A 280 -3.12 6.60 2.72
CA GLU A 280 -2.61 5.69 1.69
C GLU A 280 -2.30 6.42 0.37
N CYS A 281 -3.06 7.47 0.04
CA CYS A 281 -2.76 8.33 -1.09
C CYS A 281 -1.50 9.16 -0.80
N CYS A 282 -1.40 9.77 0.39
CA CYS A 282 -0.19 10.49 0.82
C CYS A 282 1.06 9.62 0.73
N MET A 283 1.01 8.37 1.21
CA MET A 283 2.16 7.43 1.18
C MET A 283 2.66 7.10 -0.24
N THR A 284 1.79 7.20 -1.25
CA THR A 284 2.10 6.82 -2.63
C THR A 284 2.42 8.00 -3.54
N LEU A 285 2.39 9.23 -3.04
CA LEU A 285 2.80 10.43 -3.80
C LEU A 285 4.20 10.28 -4.38
N THR A 286 4.39 10.83 -5.57
CA THR A 286 5.67 10.89 -6.27
C THR A 286 6.28 12.29 -6.19
N VAL A 287 7.55 12.41 -6.54
CA VAL A 287 8.24 13.71 -6.59
C VAL A 287 7.61 14.67 -7.62
N ASP A 288 7.04 14.14 -8.69
CA ASP A 288 6.41 14.90 -9.77
C ASP A 288 4.89 15.01 -9.61
N CYS A 289 4.36 14.79 -8.41
CA CYS A 289 2.93 14.83 -8.15
C CYS A 289 2.31 16.24 -8.25
N LEU A 290 3.11 17.30 -8.30
CA LEU A 290 2.62 18.68 -8.42
C LEU A 290 2.46 19.10 -9.89
N GLN A 291 1.26 19.56 -10.25
CA GLN A 291 0.88 19.94 -11.62
C GLN A 291 0.14 21.28 -11.64
N ASN A 292 0.07 21.92 -12.81
CA ASN A 292 -0.80 23.07 -13.10
C ASN A 292 -0.74 24.21 -12.04
N PRO A 293 0.45 24.79 -11.76
CA PRO A 293 0.57 25.90 -10.82
C PRO A 293 -0.19 27.14 -11.33
N ALA A 294 -1.04 27.74 -10.50
CA ALA A 294 -1.79 28.94 -10.84
C ALA A 294 -2.17 29.74 -9.58
N ASN A 295 -1.94 31.05 -9.59
CA ASN A 295 -2.46 32.00 -8.59
C ASN A 295 -2.25 31.58 -7.12
N GLY A 296 -1.04 31.14 -6.75
CA GLY A 296 -0.74 30.69 -5.37
C GLY A 296 -1.33 29.32 -5.01
N THR A 297 -1.75 28.55 -6.01
CA THR A 297 -2.27 27.18 -5.87
C THR A 297 -1.59 26.23 -6.83
N VAL A 298 -1.66 24.94 -6.55
CA VAL A 298 -1.11 23.85 -7.37
C VAL A 298 -2.02 22.64 -7.27
N GLU A 299 -1.98 21.74 -8.25
CA GLU A 299 -2.71 20.48 -8.20
C GLU A 299 -1.78 19.36 -7.73
N ILE A 300 -2.27 18.53 -6.80
CA ILE A 300 -1.63 17.26 -6.42
C ILE A 300 -2.30 16.15 -7.24
N ALA A 301 -1.54 15.51 -8.12
CA ALA A 301 -1.91 14.28 -8.81
C ALA A 301 -1.59 13.06 -7.93
N TYR A 302 -2.59 12.19 -7.71
CA TYR A 302 -2.45 11.03 -6.84
C TYR A 302 -3.28 9.83 -7.32
N ILE A 303 -2.96 8.64 -6.80
CA ILE A 303 -3.64 7.38 -7.15
C ILE A 303 -4.49 6.91 -5.96
N LYS A 304 -5.81 6.99 -6.11
CA LYS A 304 -6.78 6.39 -5.19
C LYS A 304 -7.12 4.98 -5.64
N ARG A 305 -6.31 4.00 -5.23
CA ARG A 305 -6.45 2.57 -5.62
C ARG A 305 -7.82 1.95 -5.32
N ARG A 306 -8.55 2.50 -4.34
CA ARG A 306 -9.92 2.04 -4.00
C ARG A 306 -11.01 2.56 -4.93
N ALA A 307 -10.70 3.49 -5.85
CA ALA A 307 -11.68 4.13 -6.73
C ALA A 307 -11.97 3.37 -8.04
N ARG A 308 -11.43 2.15 -8.22
CA ARG A 308 -11.81 1.13 -9.23
C ARG A 308 -12.20 1.72 -10.61
N GLY A 309 -11.21 1.99 -11.45
CA GLY A 309 -11.41 2.54 -12.80
C GLY A 309 -11.39 4.07 -12.89
N ALA A 310 -11.43 4.77 -11.75
CA ALA A 310 -11.20 6.21 -11.65
C ALA A 310 -10.10 6.51 -10.63
N GLU A 311 -8.99 5.76 -10.71
CA GLU A 311 -7.92 5.74 -9.71
C GLU A 311 -7.07 7.01 -9.73
N HIS A 312 -6.83 7.58 -10.92
CA HIS A 312 -6.09 8.83 -11.06
C HIS A 312 -6.98 10.01 -10.66
N LYS A 313 -6.51 10.80 -9.70
CA LYS A 313 -7.22 11.96 -9.14
C LYS A 313 -6.29 13.16 -9.06
N THR A 314 -6.88 14.35 -9.11
CA THR A 314 -6.20 15.61 -8.85
C THR A 314 -6.91 16.37 -7.73
N LEU A 315 -6.15 17.13 -6.95
CA LEU A 315 -6.68 17.99 -5.88
C LEU A 315 -5.95 19.34 -5.91
N ARG A 316 -6.69 20.44 -6.06
CA ARG A 316 -6.14 21.79 -5.97
C ARG A 316 -5.87 22.16 -4.51
N VAL A 317 -4.67 22.64 -4.22
CA VAL A 317 -4.22 23.04 -2.87
C VAL A 317 -3.49 24.38 -2.90
N ARG A 318 -3.38 25.02 -1.74
CA ARG A 318 -2.53 26.22 -1.57
C ARG A 318 -1.05 25.85 -1.77
N ASP A 319 -0.31 26.77 -2.37
CA ASP A 319 1.12 26.67 -2.66
C ASP A 319 1.87 27.94 -2.22
N GLY A 320 3.21 27.88 -2.17
CA GLY A 320 4.09 29.04 -1.98
C GLY A 320 4.78 29.16 -0.62
N SER A 321 4.25 28.54 0.44
CA SER A 321 4.89 28.50 1.77
C SER A 321 5.09 27.06 2.25
N PRO A 322 6.14 26.75 3.02
CA PRO A 322 6.31 25.43 3.65
C PRO A 322 5.14 25.03 4.58
N ARG A 323 4.30 25.99 4.98
CA ARG A 323 3.05 25.76 5.74
C ARG A 323 1.84 25.50 4.85
N THR A 324 2.01 25.46 3.54
CA THR A 324 0.96 25.09 2.58
C THR A 324 1.26 23.71 2.01
N PRO A 325 0.25 22.91 1.63
CA PRO A 325 0.49 21.57 1.08
C PRO A 325 1.45 21.55 -0.12
N GLY A 326 1.26 22.47 -1.08
CA GLY A 326 2.12 22.57 -2.26
C GLY A 326 3.56 22.92 -1.89
N GLY A 327 3.74 23.96 -1.06
CA GLY A 327 5.08 24.39 -0.64
C GLY A 327 5.78 23.36 0.24
N LEU A 328 5.03 22.60 1.05
CA LEU A 328 5.57 21.50 1.82
C LEU A 328 6.14 20.40 0.91
N ILE A 329 5.37 19.97 -0.09
CA ILE A 329 5.82 18.95 -1.04
C ILE A 329 7.09 19.40 -1.77
N ARG A 330 7.14 20.66 -2.24
CA ARG A 330 8.34 21.24 -2.87
C ARG A 330 9.56 21.20 -1.93
N GLN A 331 9.36 21.55 -0.66
CA GLN A 331 10.43 21.52 0.33
C GLN A 331 10.93 20.09 0.58
N VAL A 332 10.02 19.11 0.68
CA VAL A 332 10.36 17.69 0.83
C VAL A 332 11.13 17.18 -0.40
N VAL A 333 10.72 17.56 -1.61
CA VAL A 333 11.47 17.22 -2.83
C VAL A 333 12.88 17.80 -2.78
N ALA A 334 13.03 19.08 -2.40
CA ALA A 334 14.33 19.74 -2.32
C ALA A 334 15.27 19.06 -1.30
N ILE A 335 14.83 18.83 -0.06
CA ILE A 335 15.68 18.24 0.99
C ILE A 335 15.98 16.75 0.74
N THR A 336 15.13 16.04 0.00
CA THR A 336 15.39 14.63 -0.35
C THR A 336 16.29 14.47 -1.58
N ALA A 337 16.66 15.55 -2.27
CA ALA A 337 17.48 15.49 -3.49
C ALA A 337 18.84 14.80 -3.25
N ALA A 338 19.50 15.08 -2.12
CA ALA A 338 20.77 14.44 -1.76
C ALA A 338 20.61 12.92 -1.59
N ALA A 339 19.61 12.48 -0.83
CA ALA A 339 19.30 11.06 -0.65
C ALA A 339 19.01 10.36 -1.99
N ARG A 340 18.34 11.04 -2.93
CA ARG A 340 17.99 10.48 -4.24
C ARG A 340 19.19 10.20 -5.14
N ARG A 341 20.31 10.92 -4.96
CA ARG A 341 21.57 10.60 -5.65
C ARG A 341 22.11 9.22 -5.29
N HIS A 342 21.92 8.81 -4.03
CA HIS A 342 22.38 7.52 -3.52
C HIS A 342 21.33 6.41 -3.66
N ARG A 343 20.05 6.80 -3.65
CA ARG A 343 18.92 5.88 -3.83
C ARG A 343 17.88 6.48 -4.79
N PRO A 344 17.98 6.19 -6.09
CA PRO A 344 16.97 6.59 -7.06
C PRO A 344 15.59 6.07 -6.66
N SER A 345 14.62 6.97 -6.59
CA SER A 345 13.24 6.66 -6.26
C SER A 345 12.36 7.80 -6.76
N ASP A 346 11.19 7.44 -7.25
CA ASP A 346 10.09 8.32 -7.66
C ASP A 346 9.16 8.66 -6.48
N ASN A 347 9.09 7.81 -5.46
CA ASN A 347 8.30 8.07 -4.24
C ASN A 347 8.74 9.37 -3.52
N LEU A 348 7.77 10.19 -3.10
CA LEU A 348 8.00 11.44 -2.38
C LEU A 348 8.75 11.22 -1.06
N TRP A 349 8.48 10.11 -0.36
CA TRP A 349 9.05 9.81 0.95
C TRP A 349 10.32 8.98 0.82
N LEU A 350 11.46 9.67 0.90
CA LEU A 350 12.79 9.08 1.00
C LEU A 350 13.43 9.50 2.32
N HIS A 351 13.79 8.53 3.14
CA HIS A 351 14.31 8.77 4.49
C HIS A 351 15.35 7.72 4.90
N TYR A 352 16.14 8.02 5.91
CA TYR A 352 17.04 7.10 6.58
C TYR A 352 16.32 6.37 7.72
N GLY A 353 16.37 5.04 7.71
CA GLY A 353 15.73 4.19 8.72
C GLY A 353 16.21 2.74 8.63
N SER A 354 16.25 2.04 9.77
CA SER A 354 16.72 0.64 9.88
C SER A 354 18.07 0.41 9.16
N GLY A 355 19.03 1.30 9.37
CA GLY A 355 20.40 1.19 8.84
C GLY A 355 20.58 1.51 7.36
N GLY A 356 19.64 2.19 6.70
CA GLY A 356 19.86 2.64 5.32
C GLY A 356 18.77 3.56 4.78
N LEU A 357 18.95 4.02 3.53
CA LEU A 357 17.94 4.82 2.82
C LEU A 357 16.76 3.93 2.39
N LYS A 358 15.54 4.34 2.72
CA LYS A 358 14.30 3.65 2.44
C LYS A 358 13.36 4.56 1.65
N SER A 359 12.79 3.99 0.60
CA SER A 359 11.69 4.56 -0.17
C SER A 359 10.38 3.92 0.30
N ARG A 360 9.34 4.73 0.53
CA ARG A 360 8.03 4.31 1.07
C ARG A 360 8.05 3.96 2.56
N LEU A 361 6.92 4.15 3.22
CA LEU A 361 6.69 3.68 4.59
C LEU A 361 6.03 2.30 4.56
N LYS A 362 6.65 1.30 5.20
CA LYS A 362 6.10 -0.07 5.31
C LYS A 362 5.32 -0.31 6.61
N HIS A 363 5.71 0.37 7.70
CA HIS A 363 5.14 0.17 9.04
C HIS A 363 4.86 1.51 9.73
N PRO A 364 3.85 2.27 9.28
CA PRO A 364 3.58 3.59 9.84
C PRO A 364 3.16 3.53 11.31
N GLN A 365 2.52 2.45 11.78
CA GLN A 365 2.02 2.34 13.15
C GLN A 365 3.12 2.53 14.20
N TYR A 366 4.23 1.80 14.09
CA TYR A 366 5.37 1.92 15.03
C TYR A 366 5.98 3.33 15.03
N LEU A 367 6.01 3.99 13.86
CA LEU A 367 6.53 5.35 13.73
C LEU A 367 5.56 6.40 14.28
N VAL A 368 4.25 6.16 14.18
CA VAL A 368 3.21 7.00 14.76
C VAL A 368 3.21 6.87 16.27
N ASP A 369 3.31 5.65 16.81
CA ASP A 369 3.33 5.41 18.25
C ASP A 369 4.47 6.21 18.90
N GLY A 370 5.68 6.20 18.31
CA GLY A 370 6.82 7.00 18.78
C GLY A 370 6.74 8.51 18.54
N TRP A 371 5.76 9.00 17.78
CA TRP A 371 5.48 10.44 17.63
C TRP A 371 4.40 10.94 18.59
N THR A 372 3.51 10.05 19.05
CA THR A 372 2.38 10.38 19.92
C THR A 372 2.62 10.12 21.41
N THR A 373 3.73 9.49 21.77
CA THR A 373 4.25 9.37 23.15
C THR A 373 5.04 10.60 23.53
#